data_AF-A0A091QE16-F1
#
_entry.id   AF-A0A091QE16-F1
#
_cell.length_a   1.000
_cell.length_b   1.000
_cell.length_c   1.000
_cell.angle_alpha   90.00
_cell.angle_beta   90.00
_cell.angle_gamma   90.00
#
_symmetry.space_group_name_H-M   'P 1'
#
loop_
_entity.id
_entity.type
_entity.pdbx_description
1 polymer ?
#
loop_
_entity_poly.entity_id
_entity_poly.type
_entity_poly.pdbx_seq_one_letter_code
_entity_poly.pdbx_strand_id
1 'polypeptide(L)'
;SLVEEIHLFPLLFQVILEHQDCMLGSTMQTVVALLHNVVASKGTNMLALLEEGLAHHLCKLLVDTVALYLEGDDKSSPKTASALLLSLLDTLHCLLLYTANVVRQTLQAQKCGTGGDTQAAEGLLLINQPLTELISLLIQLLPSEDAEIFVSALQCLSLLVQLYGGSSQENMSPENMETFAEVLKSKKDTRQLKLLLKILKRLVS
;
A
#
# COMPACT_ATOMS: atom_id res chain seq x y z
N SER A 1 18.49 9.62 13.77
CA SER A 1 17.34 9.44 14.70
C SER A 1 17.64 8.29 15.64
N LEU A 2 17.18 8.29 16.90
CA LEU A 2 17.38 7.17 17.85
C LEU A 2 16.97 5.81 17.24
N VAL A 3 15.96 5.82 16.38
CA VAL A 3 15.46 4.65 15.64
C VAL A 3 16.50 4.08 14.67
N GLU A 4 17.29 4.94 14.02
CA GLU A 4 18.38 4.55 13.12
C GLU A 4 19.61 4.09 13.90
N GLU A 5 19.87 4.70 15.07
CA GLU A 5 20.99 4.34 15.94
C GLU A 5 20.84 2.96 16.61
N ILE A 6 19.60 2.47 16.77
CA ILE A 6 19.30 1.19 17.42
C ILE A 6 19.23 0.02 16.41
N HIS A 7 19.40 0.26 15.10
CA HIS A 7 19.13 -0.75 14.06
C HIS A 7 17.75 -1.40 14.23
N LEU A 8 16.73 -0.58 14.53
CA LEU A 8 15.39 -1.07 14.82
C LEU A 8 14.77 -1.79 13.61
N PHE A 9 15.10 -1.36 12.38
CA PHE A 9 14.44 -1.87 11.18
C PHE A 9 14.75 -3.34 10.88
N PRO A 10 16.03 -3.78 10.85
CA PRO A 10 16.33 -5.21 10.73
C PRO A 10 15.65 -6.06 11.80
N LEU A 11 15.58 -5.58 13.05
CA LEU A 11 14.93 -6.30 14.14
C LEU A 11 13.41 -6.41 13.95
N LEU A 12 12.73 -5.34 13.53
CA LEU A 12 11.30 -5.37 13.23
C LEU A 12 10.99 -6.37 12.12
N PHE A 13 11.77 -6.36 11.04
CA PHE A 13 11.60 -7.30 9.93
C PHE A 13 11.91 -8.74 10.35
N GLN A 14 12.93 -8.96 11.18
CA GLN A 14 13.21 -10.28 11.72
C GLN A 14 12.03 -10.81 12.55
N VAL A 15 11.46 -10.01 13.44
CA VAL A 15 10.31 -10.43 14.24
C VAL A 15 9.10 -10.71 13.36
N ILE A 16 8.87 -9.90 12.32
CA ILE A 16 7.84 -10.17 11.30
C ILE A 16 8.05 -11.54 10.67
N LEU A 17 9.27 -11.85 10.21
CA LEU A 17 9.60 -13.13 9.59
C LEU A 17 9.40 -14.32 10.54
N GLU A 18 9.82 -14.17 11.80
CA GLU A 18 9.72 -15.24 12.82
C GLU A 18 8.27 -15.55 13.22
N HIS A 19 7.34 -14.61 13.05
CA HIS A 19 5.94 -14.73 13.48
C HIS A 19 4.94 -14.84 12.32
N GLN A 20 5.38 -15.15 11.09
CA GLN A 20 4.50 -15.26 9.92
C GLN A 20 3.40 -16.31 10.08
N ASP A 21 3.66 -17.39 10.82
CA ASP A 21 2.65 -18.42 11.08
C ASP A 21 1.56 -17.96 12.07
N CYS A 22 1.73 -16.79 12.71
CA CYS A 22 0.83 -16.23 13.71
C CYS A 22 0.48 -14.76 13.41
N MET A 23 0.04 -14.48 12.17
CA MET A 23 -0.31 -13.14 11.70
C MET A 23 -1.33 -12.40 12.59
N LEU A 24 -2.30 -13.12 13.17
CA LEU A 24 -3.33 -12.54 14.04
C LEU A 24 -2.91 -12.43 15.52
N GLY A 25 -1.68 -12.85 15.86
CA GLY A 25 -1.14 -12.81 17.21
C GLY A 25 -0.82 -11.39 17.67
N SER A 26 -0.84 -11.17 19.00
CA SER A 26 -0.56 -9.86 19.62
C SER A 26 0.83 -9.32 19.29
N THR A 27 1.82 -10.21 19.09
CA THR A 27 3.16 -9.82 18.65
C THR A 27 3.12 -9.17 17.28
N MET A 28 2.44 -9.78 16.31
CA MET A 28 2.31 -9.23 14.96
C MET A 28 1.59 -7.88 14.97
N GLN A 29 0.48 -7.77 15.72
CA GLN A 29 -0.22 -6.50 15.89
C GLN A 29 0.67 -5.39 16.44
N THR A 30 1.48 -5.72 17.46
CA THR A 30 2.39 -4.76 18.08
C THR A 30 3.49 -4.34 17.11
N VAL A 31 4.08 -5.28 16.38
CA VAL A 31 5.16 -5.01 15.44
C VAL A 31 4.67 -4.21 14.23
N VAL A 32 3.49 -4.51 13.69
CA VAL A 32 2.87 -3.72 12.62
C VAL A 32 2.51 -2.32 13.09
N ALA A 33 1.98 -2.15 14.31
CA ALA A 33 1.73 -0.84 14.87
C ALA A 33 3.03 -0.01 15.06
N LEU A 34 4.11 -0.65 15.50
CA LEU A 34 5.43 -0.02 15.58
C LEU A 34 5.95 0.37 14.19
N LEU A 35 5.82 -0.50 13.20
CA LEU A 35 6.20 -0.22 11.81
C LEU A 35 5.43 0.98 11.26
N HIS A 36 4.11 1.02 11.47
CA HIS A 36 3.27 2.14 11.08
C HIS A 36 3.76 3.45 11.72
N ASN A 37 3.99 3.44 13.03
CA ASN A 37 4.46 4.63 13.77
C ASN A 37 5.81 5.14 13.27
N VAL A 38 6.73 4.23 12.96
CA VAL A 38 8.03 4.56 12.37
C VAL A 38 7.84 5.23 11.01
N VAL A 39 7.04 4.63 10.13
CA VAL A 39 6.79 5.14 8.77
C VAL A 39 6.04 6.48 8.79
N ALA A 40 5.11 6.66 9.72
CA ALA A 40 4.32 7.89 9.88
C ALA A 40 5.07 9.01 10.61
N SER A 41 6.19 8.71 11.29
CA SER A 41 6.92 9.68 12.09
C SER A 41 7.62 10.75 11.24
N LYS A 42 7.47 12.01 11.65
CA LYS A 42 8.15 13.15 11.01
C LYS A 42 9.64 13.08 11.30
N GLY A 43 10.45 12.95 10.24
CA GLY A 43 11.91 12.88 10.35
C GLY A 43 12.48 11.48 10.24
N THR A 44 11.63 10.47 10.03
CA THR A 44 12.10 9.14 9.60
C THR A 44 12.77 9.25 8.23
N ASN A 45 13.95 8.66 8.08
CA ASN A 45 14.57 8.48 6.77
C ASN A 45 13.85 7.36 6.01
N MET A 46 12.80 7.75 5.29
CA MET A 46 12.00 6.84 4.47
C MET A 46 12.81 6.12 3.40
N LEU A 47 13.86 6.75 2.87
CA LEU A 47 14.71 6.14 1.85
C LEU A 47 15.53 4.98 2.44
N ALA A 48 16.12 5.18 3.62
CA ALA A 48 16.86 4.11 4.30
C ALA A 48 15.95 2.91 4.63
N LEU A 49 14.72 3.15 5.07
CA LEU A 49 13.73 2.09 5.28
C LEU A 49 13.46 1.28 4.00
N LEU A 50 13.36 1.97 2.88
CA LEU A 50 13.12 1.35 1.58
C LEU A 50 14.32 0.55 1.09
N GLU A 51 15.53 1.05 1.31
CA GLU A 51 16.78 0.33 1.02
C GLU A 51 16.92 -0.94 1.89
N GLU A 52 16.43 -0.92 3.13
CA GLU A 52 16.34 -2.09 4.02
C GLU A 52 15.19 -3.06 3.65
N GLY A 53 14.47 -2.80 2.55
CA GLY A 53 13.47 -3.73 2.01
C GLY A 53 12.06 -3.55 2.56
N LEU A 54 11.70 -2.37 3.10
CA LEU A 54 10.35 -2.07 3.59
C LEU A 54 9.25 -2.44 2.58
N ALA A 55 9.44 -2.07 1.30
CA ALA A 55 8.44 -2.32 0.27
C ALA A 55 8.12 -3.81 0.13
N HIS A 56 9.15 -4.67 0.14
CA HIS A 56 8.99 -6.12 0.00
C HIS A 56 8.30 -6.75 1.22
N HIS A 57 8.73 -6.38 2.44
CA HIS A 57 8.12 -6.88 3.67
C HIS A 57 6.67 -6.44 3.80
N LEU A 58 6.37 -5.19 3.45
CA LEU A 58 5.01 -4.66 3.46
C LEU A 58 4.11 -5.37 2.44
N CYS A 59 4.61 -5.66 1.23
CA CYS A 59 3.88 -6.46 0.25
C CYS A 59 3.49 -7.82 0.82
N LYS A 60 4.46 -8.55 1.38
CA LYS A 60 4.23 -9.88 1.94
C LYS A 60 3.18 -9.84 3.06
N LEU A 61 3.34 -8.93 4.02
CA LEU A 61 2.39 -8.75 5.12
C LEU A 61 0.97 -8.46 4.62
N LEU A 62 0.82 -7.61 3.61
CA LEU A 62 -0.48 -7.28 3.03
C LEU A 62 -1.11 -8.47 2.33
N VAL A 63 -0.35 -9.22 1.53
CA VAL A 63 -0.83 -10.43 0.86
C VAL A 63 -1.34 -11.45 1.89
N ASP A 64 -0.51 -11.75 2.89
CA ASP A 64 -0.86 -12.73 3.93
C ASP A 64 -2.09 -12.27 4.75
N THR A 65 -2.16 -10.98 5.09
CA THR A 65 -3.28 -10.43 5.87
C THR A 65 -4.58 -10.38 5.06
N VAL A 66 -4.51 -10.04 3.77
CA VAL A 66 -5.69 -10.02 2.90
C VAL A 66 -6.22 -11.44 2.66
N ALA A 67 -5.34 -12.43 2.49
CA ALA A 67 -5.76 -13.83 2.42
C ALA A 67 -6.57 -14.22 3.66
N LEU A 68 -6.06 -13.90 4.86
CA LEU A 68 -6.78 -14.14 6.12
C LEU A 68 -8.08 -13.36 6.25
N TYR A 69 -8.12 -12.12 5.75
CA TYR A 69 -9.32 -11.28 5.77
C TYR A 69 -10.43 -11.81 4.87
N LEU A 70 -10.07 -12.29 3.67
CA LEU A 70 -11.03 -12.81 2.69
C LEU A 70 -11.43 -14.27 2.97
N GLU A 71 -10.53 -15.08 3.55
CA GLU A 71 -10.80 -16.48 3.93
C GLU A 71 -11.52 -16.62 5.27
N GLY A 72 -11.62 -15.55 6.06
CA GLY A 72 -12.25 -15.56 7.36
C GLY A 72 -13.74 -15.95 7.29
N ASP A 73 -14.06 -17.18 7.71
CA ASP A 73 -15.43 -17.55 8.10
C ASP A 73 -15.89 -16.61 9.23
N ASP A 74 -17.20 -16.34 9.33
CA ASP A 74 -17.89 -15.42 10.27
C ASP A 74 -17.53 -15.64 11.77
N LYS A 75 -16.75 -16.67 12.08
CA LYS A 75 -16.36 -17.16 13.41
C LYS A 75 -14.92 -16.85 13.81
N SER A 76 -14.02 -16.54 12.87
CA SER A 76 -12.69 -16.00 13.20
C SER A 76 -12.84 -14.55 13.67
N SER A 77 -11.98 -14.00 14.52
CA SER A 77 -12.13 -12.62 15.03
C SER A 77 -11.95 -11.62 13.88
N PRO A 78 -13.01 -11.22 13.15
CA PRO A 78 -12.84 -10.48 11.89
C PRO A 78 -12.23 -9.11 12.19
N LYS A 79 -12.53 -8.58 13.37
CA LYS A 79 -11.99 -7.35 13.94
C LYS A 79 -10.47 -7.31 14.04
N THR A 80 -9.83 -8.43 14.37
CA THR A 80 -8.36 -8.48 14.50
C THR A 80 -7.70 -8.41 13.12
N ALA A 81 -8.23 -9.17 12.16
CA ALA A 81 -7.77 -9.14 10.77
C ALA A 81 -8.03 -7.76 10.14
N SER A 82 -9.22 -7.19 10.33
CA SER A 82 -9.55 -5.83 9.89
C SER A 82 -8.61 -4.77 10.48
N ALA A 83 -8.36 -4.81 11.79
CA ALA A 83 -7.49 -3.83 12.45
C ALA A 83 -6.04 -3.93 11.94
N LEU A 84 -5.54 -5.16 11.76
CA LEU A 84 -4.21 -5.38 11.19
C LEU A 84 -4.13 -4.89 9.75
N LEU A 85 -5.12 -5.23 8.92
CA LEU A 85 -5.21 -4.81 7.53
C LEU A 85 -5.27 -3.28 7.41
N LEU A 86 -6.07 -2.60 8.23
CA LEU A 86 -6.13 -1.14 8.26
C LEU A 86 -4.78 -0.53 8.60
N SER A 87 -4.08 -1.04 9.62
CA SER A 87 -2.75 -0.54 9.99
C SER A 87 -1.72 -0.73 8.85
N LEU A 88 -1.80 -1.84 8.12
CA LEU A 88 -0.94 -2.09 6.95
C LEU A 88 -1.30 -1.18 5.77
N LEU A 89 -2.59 -0.96 5.50
CA LEU A 89 -3.05 -0.04 4.46
C LEU A 89 -2.64 1.41 4.76
N ASP A 90 -2.72 1.84 6.02
CA ASP A 90 -2.26 3.17 6.44
C ASP A 90 -0.75 3.31 6.26
N THR A 91 0.01 2.26 6.59
CA THR A 91 1.47 2.22 6.37
C THR A 91 1.81 2.30 4.88
N LEU A 92 1.09 1.54 4.03
CA LEU A 92 1.22 1.60 2.58
C LEU A 92 0.88 3.00 2.06
N HIS A 93 -0.20 3.59 2.52
CA HIS A 93 -0.61 4.93 2.11
C HIS A 93 0.45 5.98 2.46
N CYS A 94 1.03 5.94 3.66
CA CYS A 94 2.14 6.82 4.05
C CYS A 94 3.34 6.68 3.09
N LEU A 95 3.72 5.44 2.76
CA LEU A 95 4.83 5.16 1.85
C LEU A 95 4.55 5.67 0.42
N LEU A 96 3.35 5.41 -0.10
CA LEU A 96 2.95 5.85 -1.43
C LEU A 96 2.84 7.37 -1.52
N LEU A 97 2.35 8.02 -0.47
CA LEU A 97 2.26 9.48 -0.39
C LEU A 97 3.66 10.12 -0.38
N TYR A 98 4.60 9.55 0.38
CA TYR A 98 6.00 9.96 0.34
C TYR A 98 6.55 9.89 -1.09
N THR A 99 6.40 8.73 -1.75
CA THR A 99 6.90 8.50 -3.11
C THR A 99 6.26 9.45 -4.13
N ALA A 100 4.94 9.62 -4.08
CA ALA A 100 4.22 10.53 -4.95
C ALA A 100 4.63 11.99 -4.74
N ASN A 101 4.98 12.40 -3.52
CA ASN A 101 5.47 13.74 -3.24
C ASN A 101 6.85 13.98 -3.85
N VAL A 102 7.79 13.04 -3.67
CA VAL A 102 9.14 13.13 -4.27
C VAL A 102 9.03 13.23 -5.79
N VAL A 103 8.32 12.30 -6.43
CA VAL A 103 8.12 12.29 -7.89
C VAL A 103 7.48 13.59 -8.37
N ARG A 104 6.43 14.07 -7.68
CA ARG A 104 5.76 15.32 -8.04
C ARG A 104 6.69 16.53 -7.94
N GLN A 105 7.49 16.63 -6.87
CA GLN A 105 8.43 17.73 -6.68
C GLN A 105 9.50 17.73 -7.78
N THR A 106 10.04 16.56 -8.11
CA THR A 106 11.00 16.39 -9.21
C THR A 106 10.41 16.81 -10.55
N LEU A 107 9.19 16.35 -10.88
CA LEU A 107 8.51 16.74 -12.12
C LEU A 107 8.19 18.24 -12.19
N GLN A 108 7.88 18.87 -11.05
CA GLN A 108 7.66 20.32 -10.98
C GLN A 108 8.96 21.09 -11.21
N ALA A 109 10.06 20.69 -10.56
CA ALA A 109 11.38 21.30 -10.75
C ALA A 109 11.86 21.19 -12.21
N GLN A 110 11.63 20.04 -12.86
CA GLN A 110 11.91 19.88 -14.29
C GLN A 110 11.13 20.88 -15.16
N LYS A 111 9.81 21.02 -14.92
CA LYS A 111 8.97 21.96 -15.66
C LYS A 111 9.39 23.42 -15.48
N CYS A 112 9.94 23.77 -14.32
CA CYS A 112 10.44 25.11 -14.02
C CYS A 112 11.90 25.35 -14.49
N GLY A 113 12.54 24.36 -15.12
CA GLY A 113 13.91 24.49 -15.62
C GLY A 113 14.99 24.50 -14.55
N THR A 114 14.65 24.14 -13.30
CA THR A 114 15.59 24.18 -12.16
C THR A 114 16.36 22.86 -11.97
N GLY A 115 16.24 21.91 -12.90
CA GLY A 115 17.01 20.66 -12.91
C GLY A 115 16.69 19.74 -11.72
N GLY A 116 15.45 19.26 -11.61
CA GLY A 116 15.05 18.31 -10.55
C GLY A 116 15.83 16.98 -10.62
N ASP A 117 16.07 16.37 -9.46
CA ASP A 117 16.77 15.09 -9.36
C ASP A 117 15.87 13.94 -9.82
N THR A 118 15.92 13.67 -11.12
CA THR A 118 15.16 12.61 -11.75
C THR A 118 15.69 11.23 -11.44
N GLN A 119 16.99 11.12 -11.22
CA GLN A 119 17.63 9.84 -10.95
C GLN A 119 17.23 9.32 -9.56
N ALA A 120 17.16 10.19 -8.55
CA ALA A 120 16.66 9.80 -7.23
C ALA A 120 15.17 9.42 -7.26
N ALA A 121 14.35 10.16 -8.01
CA ALA A 121 12.93 9.84 -8.16
C ALA A 121 12.70 8.50 -8.88
N GLU A 122 13.48 8.23 -9.93
CA GLU A 122 13.44 6.95 -10.64
C GLU A 122 13.94 5.79 -9.77
N GLY A 123 15.05 5.97 -9.05
CA GLY A 123 15.54 4.99 -8.09
C GLY A 123 14.50 4.66 -7.01
N LEU A 124 13.80 5.68 -6.51
CA LEU A 124 12.72 5.49 -5.54
C LEU A 124 11.53 4.70 -6.11
N LEU A 125 11.17 4.90 -7.38
CA LEU A 125 10.15 4.10 -8.07
C LEU A 125 10.61 2.66 -8.26
N LEU A 126 11.88 2.43 -8.58
CA LEU A 126 12.44 1.08 -8.73
C LEU A 126 12.46 0.30 -7.42
N ILE A 127 12.88 0.93 -6.31
CA ILE A 127 12.87 0.29 -4.98
C ILE A 127 11.45 -0.09 -4.55
N ASN A 128 10.46 0.70 -4.94
CA ASN A 128 9.05 0.46 -4.64
C ASN A 128 8.33 -0.40 -5.69
N GLN A 129 9.03 -0.90 -6.71
CA GLN A 129 8.44 -1.74 -7.75
C GLN A 129 7.67 -2.96 -7.19
N PRO A 130 8.09 -3.66 -6.11
CA PRO A 130 7.33 -4.77 -5.56
C PRO A 130 5.89 -4.40 -5.16
N LEU A 131 5.61 -3.13 -4.84
CA LEU A 131 4.28 -2.67 -4.49
C LEU A 131 3.28 -2.82 -5.66
N THR A 132 3.74 -2.95 -6.92
CA THR A 132 2.84 -3.15 -8.07
C THR A 132 2.07 -4.46 -7.99
N GLU A 133 2.59 -5.47 -7.28
CA GLU A 133 1.90 -6.74 -7.04
C GLU A 133 0.60 -6.55 -6.22
N LEU A 134 0.51 -5.44 -5.47
CA LEU A 134 -0.66 -5.12 -4.65
C LEU A 134 -1.82 -4.54 -5.45
N ILE A 135 -1.67 -4.24 -6.75
CA ILE A 135 -2.77 -3.66 -7.55
C ILE A 135 -4.00 -4.57 -7.53
N SER A 136 -3.82 -5.83 -7.93
CA SER A 136 -4.91 -6.83 -7.95
C SER A 136 -5.46 -7.07 -6.55
N LEU A 137 -4.58 -7.14 -5.54
CA LEU A 137 -4.98 -7.31 -4.14
C LEU A 137 -5.88 -6.17 -3.64
N LEU A 138 -5.51 -4.91 -3.93
CA LEU A 138 -6.29 -3.74 -3.55
C LEU A 138 -7.62 -3.66 -4.30
N ILE A 139 -7.67 -4.14 -5.54
CA ILE A 139 -8.92 -4.25 -6.31
C ILE A 139 -9.87 -5.23 -5.60
N GLN A 140 -9.38 -6.40 -5.17
CA GLN A 140 -10.18 -7.40 -4.44
C GLN A 140 -10.75 -6.89 -3.10
N LEU A 141 -10.15 -5.86 -2.50
CA LEU A 141 -10.67 -5.23 -1.28
C LEU A 141 -11.79 -4.21 -1.54
N LEU A 142 -12.01 -3.75 -2.77
CA LEU A 142 -13.01 -2.72 -3.08
C LEU A 142 -14.48 -3.13 -2.80
N PRO A 143 -14.88 -4.41 -2.91
CA PRO A 143 -16.21 -4.87 -2.50
C PRO A 143 -16.44 -4.90 -0.99
N SER A 144 -15.43 -4.62 -0.15
CA SER A 144 -15.55 -4.77 1.29
C SER A 144 -16.74 -3.98 1.88
N GLU A 145 -17.48 -4.65 2.78
CA GLU A 145 -18.56 -4.05 3.57
C GLU A 145 -18.02 -3.08 4.64
N ASP A 146 -16.78 -3.28 5.08
CA ASP A 146 -16.08 -2.36 5.96
C ASP A 146 -15.69 -1.09 5.17
N ALA A 147 -16.34 0.02 5.53
CA ALA A 147 -16.15 1.30 4.87
C ALA A 147 -14.72 1.85 5.02
N GLU A 148 -14.04 1.55 6.13
CA GLU A 148 -12.66 2.00 6.36
C GLU A 148 -11.71 1.24 5.43
N ILE A 149 -11.87 -0.09 5.36
CA ILE A 149 -11.06 -0.93 4.45
C ILE A 149 -11.28 -0.51 2.99
N PHE A 150 -12.53 -0.29 2.59
CA PHE A 150 -12.84 0.20 1.24
C PHE A 150 -12.14 1.53 0.94
N VAL A 151 -12.22 2.52 1.83
CA VAL A 151 -11.62 3.85 1.63
C VAL A 151 -10.10 3.75 1.57
N SER A 152 -9.48 3.03 2.51
CA SER A 152 -8.02 2.89 2.57
C SER A 152 -7.48 2.13 1.36
N ALA A 153 -8.15 1.06 0.93
CA ALA A 153 -7.79 0.32 -0.29
C ALA A 153 -7.91 1.20 -1.53
N LEU A 154 -9.01 1.96 -1.67
CA LEU A 154 -9.22 2.86 -2.81
C LEU A 154 -8.17 3.97 -2.89
N GLN A 155 -7.77 4.54 -1.75
CA GLN A 155 -6.73 5.58 -1.68
C GLN A 155 -5.36 5.02 -2.07
N CYS A 156 -4.98 3.87 -1.51
CA CYS A 156 -3.74 3.19 -1.87
C CYS A 156 -3.71 2.86 -3.38
N LEU A 157 -4.79 2.27 -3.91
CA LEU A 157 -4.89 1.92 -5.32
C LEU A 157 -4.77 3.15 -6.22
N SER A 158 -5.40 4.26 -5.86
CA SER A 158 -5.29 5.51 -6.61
C SER A 158 -3.85 6.01 -6.71
N LEU A 159 -3.10 6.02 -5.61
CA LEU A 159 -1.71 6.47 -5.61
C LEU A 159 -0.81 5.50 -6.38
N LEU A 160 -1.03 4.21 -6.19
CA LEU A 160 -0.21 3.16 -6.78
C LEU A 160 -0.37 3.13 -8.30
N VAL A 161 -1.60 3.20 -8.81
CA VAL A 161 -1.88 3.37 -10.24
C VAL A 161 -1.40 4.74 -10.76
N GLN A 162 -1.37 5.76 -9.90
CA GLN A 162 -0.77 7.05 -10.28
C GLN A 162 0.76 6.99 -10.46
N LEU A 163 1.44 6.11 -9.75
CA LEU A 163 2.89 5.92 -9.84
C LEU A 163 3.26 4.91 -10.93
N TYR A 164 2.49 3.82 -11.05
CA TYR A 164 2.87 2.64 -11.85
C TYR A 164 1.82 2.20 -12.89
N GLY A 165 0.71 2.92 -13.04
CA GLY A 165 -0.42 2.45 -13.87
C GLY A 165 -0.14 2.30 -15.37
N GLY A 166 0.97 2.85 -15.89
CA GLY A 166 1.37 2.66 -17.28
C GLY A 166 2.24 1.42 -17.53
N SER A 167 2.50 0.61 -16.51
CA SER A 167 3.58 -0.40 -16.53
C SER A 167 3.13 -1.83 -16.85
N SER A 168 1.82 -2.17 -16.81
CA SER A 168 1.40 -3.57 -16.93
C SER A 168 -0.04 -3.78 -17.42
N GLN A 169 -0.19 -4.61 -18.47
CA GLN A 169 -1.48 -5.08 -19.02
C GLN A 169 -2.16 -6.15 -18.13
N GLU A 170 -1.44 -6.73 -17.16
CA GLU A 170 -1.91 -7.84 -16.32
C GLU A 170 -2.88 -7.41 -15.22
N ASN A 171 -2.98 -6.11 -14.91
CA ASN A 171 -3.82 -5.59 -13.82
C ASN A 171 -5.33 -5.62 -14.13
N MET A 172 -5.71 -5.83 -15.39
CA MET A 172 -7.10 -5.91 -15.85
C MET A 172 -7.49 -7.37 -16.15
N SER A 173 -7.21 -8.28 -15.22
CA SER A 173 -7.70 -9.65 -15.32
C SER A 173 -9.24 -9.70 -15.31
N PRO A 174 -9.87 -10.78 -15.81
CA PRO A 174 -11.32 -10.93 -15.77
C PRO A 174 -11.91 -10.76 -14.37
N GLU A 175 -11.23 -11.27 -13.35
CA GLU A 175 -11.64 -11.18 -11.94
C GLU A 175 -11.64 -9.73 -11.46
N ASN A 176 -10.56 -8.99 -11.72
CA ASN A 176 -10.47 -7.57 -11.36
C ASN A 176 -11.54 -6.73 -12.08
N MET A 177 -11.83 -7.06 -13.35
CA MET A 177 -12.90 -6.40 -14.11
C MET A 177 -14.29 -6.65 -13.52
N GLU A 178 -14.55 -7.88 -13.07
CA GLU A 178 -15.79 -8.23 -12.40
C GLU A 178 -15.93 -7.48 -11.07
N THR A 179 -14.87 -7.41 -10.27
CA THR A 179 -14.82 -6.63 -9.04
C THR A 179 -15.13 -5.15 -9.29
N PHE A 180 -14.50 -4.53 -10.30
CA PHE A 180 -14.83 -3.14 -10.65
C PHE A 180 -16.29 -2.97 -11.10
N ALA A 181 -16.82 -3.90 -11.89
CA ALA A 181 -18.20 -3.85 -12.35
C ALA A 181 -19.20 -3.96 -11.18
N GLU A 182 -18.92 -4.82 -10.20
CA GLU A 182 -19.70 -4.95 -8.98
C GLU A 182 -19.69 -3.64 -8.17
N VAL A 183 -18.50 -3.10 -7.89
CA VAL A 183 -18.33 -1.89 -7.08
C VAL A 183 -18.95 -0.67 -7.76
N LEU A 184 -18.81 -0.54 -9.08
CA LEU A 184 -19.44 0.56 -9.82
C LEU A 184 -20.97 0.51 -9.80
N LYS A 185 -21.56 -0.70 -9.73
CA LYS A 185 -23.02 -0.86 -9.61
C LYS A 185 -23.52 -0.56 -8.20
N SER A 186 -22.74 -0.91 -7.16
CA SER A 186 -23.17 -0.80 -5.77
C SER A 186 -22.93 0.58 -5.15
N LYS A 187 -21.86 1.29 -5.54
CA LYS A 187 -21.49 2.58 -4.92
C LYS A 187 -22.36 3.73 -5.45
N LYS A 188 -22.79 4.60 -4.53
CA LYS A 188 -23.65 5.77 -4.82
C LYS A 188 -22.93 7.11 -4.69
N ASP A 189 -21.76 7.14 -4.04
CA ASP A 189 -21.01 8.38 -3.86
C ASP A 189 -20.31 8.81 -5.16
N THR A 190 -20.68 9.99 -5.66
CA THR A 190 -20.16 10.52 -6.93
C THR A 190 -18.65 10.78 -6.91
N ARG A 191 -18.04 11.11 -5.76
CA ARG A 191 -16.59 11.37 -5.67
C ARG A 191 -15.82 10.06 -5.77
N GLN A 192 -16.28 9.02 -5.07
CA GLN A 192 -15.71 7.67 -5.12
C GLN A 192 -15.86 7.06 -6.51
N LEU A 193 -17.04 7.17 -7.14
CA LEU A 193 -17.25 6.71 -8.51
C LEU A 193 -16.32 7.42 -9.51
N LYS A 194 -16.15 8.74 -9.40
CA LYS A 194 -15.20 9.48 -10.25
C LYS A 194 -13.76 9.00 -10.04
N LEU A 195 -13.38 8.66 -8.82
CA LEU A 195 -12.04 8.14 -8.52
C LEU A 195 -11.84 6.75 -9.13
N LEU A 196 -12.81 5.85 -8.95
CA LEU A 196 -12.80 4.51 -9.55
C LEU A 196 -12.68 4.57 -11.07
N LEU A 197 -13.43 5.45 -11.74
CA LEU A 197 -13.35 5.63 -13.19
C LEU A 197 -11.98 6.18 -13.64
N LYS A 198 -11.35 7.05 -12.84
CA LYS A 198 -9.99 7.53 -13.13
C LYS A 198 -8.94 6.43 -12.99
N ILE A 199 -9.08 5.58 -11.96
CA ILE A 199 -8.22 4.41 -11.75
C ILE A 199 -8.35 3.46 -12.95
N LEU A 200 -9.58 3.06 -13.29
CA LEU A 200 -9.88 2.20 -14.44
C LEU A 200 -9.31 2.74 -15.74
N LYS A 201 -9.55 4.02 -16.04
CA LYS A 201 -9.00 4.66 -17.24
C LYS A 201 -7.49 4.49 -17.30
N ARG A 202 -6.80 4.65 -16.17
CA ARG A 202 -5.34 4.61 -16.11
C ARG A 202 -4.77 3.19 -16.16
N LEU A 203 -5.50 2.19 -15.69
CA LEU A 203 -5.12 0.78 -15.81
C LEU A 203 -5.28 0.23 -17.25
N VAL A 204 -6.15 0.85 -18.05
CA VAL A 204 -6.44 0.43 -19.44
C VAL A 204 -5.63 1.23 -20.48
N SER A 205 -5.07 2.39 -20.10
CA SER A 205 -4.32 3.29 -21.02
C SER A 205 -2.86 2.86 -21.14
#